data_AF-A0A255YTK9-F1
#
_entry.id   AF-A0A255YTK9-F1
#
_cell.length_a   1.000
_cell.length_b   1.000
_cell.length_c   1.000
_cell.angle_alpha   90.00
_cell.angle_beta   90.00
_cell.angle_gamma   90.00
#
_symmetry.space_group_name_H-M   'P 1'
#
loop_
_entity.id
_entity.type
_entity.pdbx_description
1 polymer ?
#
loop_
_entity_poly.entity_id
_entity_poly.type
_entity_poly.pdbx_seq_one_letter_code
_entity_poly.pdbx_strand_id
1 'polypeptide(L)'
;MTKSLNYAKSLDISITDKENIANQAKKIRGDQKPKSVNPETTETDGISTSQMSYDSRIANLDAYITQLASHPEYAPNETEIQIASLQTLHSSLVTLSQAVNSAGNALITARANRNNILYNNEVNVIQLIKDIKAYLKSLGDAGKPYYNAIVKLQFKETK
;
A
#
# COMPACT_ATOMS: atom_id res chain seq x y z
N MET A 1 -7.88 0.00 20.16
CA MET A 1 -8.56 -1.31 19.97
C MET A 1 -8.58 -2.21 21.20
N THR A 2 -7.51 -2.37 21.97
CA THR A 2 -7.55 -3.24 23.16
C THR A 2 -8.45 -2.72 24.27
N LYS A 3 -8.36 -1.41 24.56
CA LYS A 3 -9.20 -0.72 25.54
C LYS A 3 -10.69 -0.76 25.18
N SER A 4 -11.04 -0.39 23.94
CA SER A 4 -12.42 -0.43 23.43
C SER A 4 -13.03 -1.83 23.43
N LEU A 5 -12.24 -2.87 23.10
CA LEU A 5 -12.68 -4.26 23.14
C LEU A 5 -12.93 -4.73 24.57
N ASN A 6 -12.05 -4.40 25.51
CA ASN A 6 -12.21 -4.81 26.91
C ASN A 6 -13.44 -4.14 27.53
N TYR A 7 -13.69 -2.86 27.20
CA TYR A 7 -14.92 -2.18 27.60
C TYR A 7 -16.16 -2.88 27.02
N ALA A 8 -16.17 -3.20 25.72
CA ALA A 8 -17.29 -3.94 25.11
C ALA A 8 -17.54 -5.31 25.78
N LYS A 9 -16.50 -6.00 26.24
CA LYS A 9 -16.64 -7.29 26.95
C LYS A 9 -17.28 -7.15 28.33
N SER A 10 -17.10 -6.00 29.00
CA SER A 10 -17.73 -5.73 30.30
C SER A 10 -19.21 -5.38 30.21
N LEU A 11 -19.73 -5.10 29.00
CA LEU A 11 -21.15 -4.80 28.80
C LEU A 11 -22.02 -6.05 28.91
N ASP A 12 -23.28 -5.86 29.25
CA ASP A 12 -24.29 -6.92 29.30
C ASP A 12 -24.94 -7.15 27.93
N ILE A 13 -24.11 -7.51 26.95
CA ILE A 13 -24.52 -7.89 25.59
C ILE A 13 -24.36 -9.40 25.38
N SER A 14 -25.00 -9.95 24.34
CA SER A 14 -24.95 -11.39 24.08
C SER A 14 -23.52 -11.90 23.89
N ILE A 15 -23.27 -13.16 24.27
CA ILE A 15 -21.95 -13.79 24.10
C ILE A 15 -21.54 -13.77 22.63
N THR A 16 -22.48 -14.03 21.72
CA THR A 16 -22.27 -13.98 20.27
C THR A 16 -21.81 -12.60 19.81
N ASP A 17 -22.39 -11.52 20.33
CA ASP A 17 -21.98 -10.16 19.95
C ASP A 17 -20.58 -9.82 20.48
N LYS A 18 -20.26 -10.25 21.72
CA LYS A 18 -18.89 -10.11 22.26
C LYS A 18 -17.87 -10.85 21.39
N GLU A 19 -18.21 -12.03 20.90
CA GLU A 19 -17.36 -12.80 19.99
C GLU A 19 -17.21 -12.13 18.62
N ASN A 20 -18.31 -11.61 18.06
CA ASN A 20 -18.30 -10.87 16.80
C ASN A 20 -17.39 -9.64 16.87
N ILE A 21 -17.54 -8.82 17.91
CA ILE A 21 -16.70 -7.64 18.17
C ILE A 21 -15.23 -8.05 18.36
N ALA A 22 -14.97 -9.15 19.09
CA ALA A 22 -13.62 -9.67 19.29
C ALA A 22 -12.98 -10.17 17.98
N ASN A 23 -13.75 -10.85 17.13
CA ASN A 23 -13.27 -11.33 15.83
C ASN A 23 -12.96 -10.16 14.88
N GLN A 24 -13.77 -9.12 14.91
CA GLN A 24 -13.52 -7.91 14.13
C GLN A 24 -12.26 -7.18 14.62
N ALA A 25 -12.05 -7.09 15.94
CA ALA A 25 -10.82 -6.54 16.51
C ALA A 25 -9.57 -7.36 16.13
N LYS A 26 -9.66 -8.68 16.04
CA LYS A 26 -8.55 -9.55 15.57
C LYS A 26 -8.19 -9.26 14.12
N LYS A 27 -9.18 -9.12 13.23
CA LYS A 27 -8.94 -8.76 11.82
C LYS A 27 -8.16 -7.46 11.67
N ILE A 28 -8.38 -6.48 12.54
CA ILE A 28 -7.67 -5.20 12.50
C ILE A 28 -6.23 -5.33 13.00
N ARG A 29 -6.01 -6.17 14.03
CA ARG A 29 -4.67 -6.44 14.59
C ARG A 29 -3.81 -7.33 13.69
N GLY A 30 -4.44 -8.21 12.92
CA GLY A 30 -3.76 -9.24 12.15
C GLY A 30 -3.55 -10.53 12.94
N ASP A 31 -4.23 -10.68 14.07
CA ASP A 31 -4.12 -11.89 14.89
C ASP A 31 -4.75 -13.07 14.14
N GLN A 32 -3.94 -14.07 13.79
CA GLN A 32 -4.37 -15.30 13.13
C GLN A 32 -4.20 -16.47 14.11
N LYS A 33 -5.16 -17.40 14.13
CA LYS A 33 -4.93 -18.70 14.78
C LYS A 33 -3.92 -19.48 13.92
N PRO A 34 -2.93 -20.16 14.52
CA PRO A 34 -2.07 -21.06 13.76
C PRO A 34 -2.91 -22.11 13.04
N LYS A 35 -2.61 -22.37 11.77
CA LYS A 35 -3.28 -23.42 10.99
C LYS A 35 -3.04 -24.77 11.68
N SER A 36 -4.11 -25.51 11.96
CA SER A 36 -4.00 -26.92 12.36
C SER A 36 -3.58 -27.70 11.12
N VAL A 37 -2.37 -28.24 11.15
CA VAL A 37 -1.88 -29.15 10.09
C VAL A 37 -2.51 -30.51 10.37
N ASN A 38 -3.38 -30.96 9.47
CA ASN A 38 -3.94 -32.32 9.55
C ASN A 38 -2.86 -33.30 9.07
N PRO A 39 -2.40 -34.27 9.87
CA PRO A 39 -1.29 -35.17 9.50
C PRO A 39 -1.60 -36.12 8.33
N GLU A 40 -2.86 -36.26 7.90
CA GLU A 40 -3.29 -37.17 6.83
C GLU A 40 -3.35 -36.54 5.42
N THR A 41 -3.22 -35.22 5.30
CA THR A 41 -3.25 -34.52 4.00
C THR A 41 -1.98 -33.72 3.80
N THR A 42 -1.11 -34.17 2.90
CA THR A 42 0.16 -33.52 2.49
C THR A 42 -0.04 -32.25 1.67
N GLU A 43 -1.00 -31.39 2.02
CA GLU A 43 -1.18 -30.08 1.37
C GLU A 43 -0.60 -28.98 2.25
N THR A 44 0.61 -28.54 1.89
CA THR A 44 1.39 -27.55 2.66
C THR A 44 1.24 -26.11 2.17
N ASP A 45 0.47 -25.84 1.11
CA ASP A 45 0.35 -24.49 0.53
C ASP A 45 -1.03 -23.89 0.74
N GLY A 46 -1.35 -23.55 1.99
CA GLY A 46 -2.57 -22.80 2.26
C GLY A 46 -2.41 -21.33 1.85
N ILE A 47 -3.23 -20.85 0.92
CA ILE A 47 -3.31 -19.44 0.51
C ILE A 47 -3.42 -18.54 1.75
N SER A 48 -2.67 -17.43 1.76
CA SER A 48 -2.76 -16.43 2.82
C SER A 48 -4.10 -15.69 2.70
N THR A 49 -4.94 -15.81 3.72
CA THR A 49 -6.23 -15.11 3.83
C THR A 49 -6.12 -13.82 4.65
N SER A 50 -4.89 -13.31 4.79
CA SER A 50 -4.58 -12.16 5.63
C SER A 50 -5.17 -10.87 5.06
N GLN A 51 -6.05 -10.21 5.83
CA GLN A 51 -6.72 -8.95 5.46
C GLN A 51 -5.94 -7.73 5.96
N MET A 52 -4.62 -7.69 5.68
CA MET A 52 -3.68 -6.73 6.30
C MET A 52 -3.36 -5.49 5.48
N SER A 53 -3.93 -5.35 4.28
CA SER A 53 -3.82 -4.11 3.51
C SER A 53 -4.43 -2.93 4.29
N TYR A 54 -3.95 -1.72 4.02
CA TYR A 54 -4.49 -0.51 4.66
C TYR A 54 -5.99 -0.36 4.40
N ASP A 55 -6.45 -0.60 3.17
CA ASP A 55 -7.87 -0.55 2.82
C ASP A 55 -8.69 -1.59 3.59
N SER A 56 -8.20 -2.84 3.69
CA SER A 56 -8.87 -3.87 4.49
C SER A 56 -8.91 -3.51 5.97
N ARG A 57 -7.85 -2.93 6.53
CA ARG A 57 -7.82 -2.51 7.95
C ARG A 57 -8.78 -1.34 8.22
N ILE A 58 -8.86 -0.38 7.30
CA ILE A 58 -9.80 0.76 7.36
C ILE A 58 -11.24 0.24 7.30
N ALA A 59 -11.58 -0.61 6.32
CA ALA A 59 -12.89 -1.21 6.21
C ALA A 59 -13.25 -2.06 7.46
N ASN A 60 -12.28 -2.81 7.99
CA ASN A 60 -12.51 -3.58 9.20
C ASN A 60 -12.72 -2.68 10.43
N LEU A 61 -12.05 -1.53 10.51
CA LEU A 61 -12.26 -0.53 11.57
C LEU A 61 -13.66 0.07 11.50
N ASP A 62 -14.15 0.40 10.31
CA ASP A 62 -15.53 0.90 10.11
C ASP A 62 -16.58 -0.11 10.58
N ALA A 63 -16.43 -1.37 10.18
CA ALA A 63 -17.30 -2.45 10.63
C ALA A 63 -17.24 -2.65 12.16
N TYR A 64 -16.05 -2.52 12.76
CA TYR A 64 -15.90 -2.58 14.22
C TYR A 64 -16.63 -1.42 14.92
N ILE A 65 -16.49 -0.19 14.42
CA ILE A 65 -17.17 0.99 14.96
C ILE A 65 -18.69 0.82 14.85
N THR A 66 -19.18 0.34 13.70
CA THR A 66 -20.60 0.11 13.46
C THR A 66 -21.17 -0.93 14.44
N GLN A 67 -20.44 -2.02 14.69
CA GLN A 67 -20.83 -3.02 15.70
C GLN A 67 -20.86 -2.45 17.12
N LEU A 68 -19.90 -1.60 17.48
CA LEU A 68 -19.95 -0.95 18.79
C LEU A 68 -21.13 0.03 18.89
N ALA A 69 -21.40 0.78 17.83
CA ALA A 69 -22.47 1.76 17.78
C ALA A 69 -23.87 1.15 17.76
N SER A 70 -24.02 -0.12 17.34
CA SER A 70 -25.32 -0.81 17.39
C SER A 70 -25.75 -1.20 18.81
N HIS A 71 -24.85 -1.12 19.79
CA HIS A 71 -25.14 -1.43 21.19
C HIS A 71 -25.30 -0.14 22.00
N PRO A 72 -26.52 0.21 22.45
CA PRO A 72 -26.74 1.41 23.27
C PRO A 72 -26.01 1.35 24.63
N GLU A 73 -25.65 0.15 25.09
CA GLU A 73 -24.87 -0.08 26.31
C GLU A 73 -23.42 0.41 26.17
N TYR A 74 -22.93 0.62 24.95
CA TYR A 74 -21.59 1.12 24.70
C TYR A 74 -21.48 2.63 24.97
N ALA A 75 -21.32 2.99 26.25
CA ALA A 75 -21.24 4.37 26.72
C ALA A 75 -19.96 4.66 27.54
N PRO A 76 -18.75 4.58 26.94
CA PRO A 76 -17.51 4.78 27.67
C PRO A 76 -17.28 6.24 28.07
N ASN A 77 -16.68 6.43 29.25
CA ASN A 77 -16.28 7.75 29.75
C ASN A 77 -14.95 8.23 29.15
N GLU A 78 -14.10 7.31 28.71
CA GLU A 78 -12.80 7.64 28.12
C GLU A 78 -12.98 8.09 26.66
N THR A 79 -12.62 9.34 26.41
CA THR A 79 -12.76 10.01 25.10
C THR A 79 -12.18 9.20 23.94
N GLU A 80 -11.02 8.56 24.12
CA GLU A 80 -10.31 7.79 23.08
C GLU A 80 -11.11 6.61 22.50
N ILE A 81 -12.03 6.03 23.28
CA ILE A 81 -12.79 4.85 22.87
C ILE A 81 -14.27 5.16 22.62
N GLN A 82 -14.67 6.43 22.74
CA GLN A 82 -16.00 6.87 22.34
C GLN A 82 -16.18 6.70 20.82
N ILE A 83 -17.41 6.41 20.41
CA ILE A 83 -17.76 6.21 19.00
C ILE A 83 -17.32 7.41 18.15
N ALA A 84 -17.56 8.64 18.60
CA ALA A 84 -17.17 9.86 17.89
C ALA A 84 -15.65 9.95 17.64
N SER A 85 -14.83 9.61 18.63
CA SER A 85 -13.37 9.62 18.49
C SER A 85 -12.89 8.52 17.55
N LEU A 86 -13.49 7.32 17.61
CA LEU A 86 -13.18 6.23 16.69
C LEU A 86 -13.58 6.56 15.25
N GLN A 87 -14.73 7.22 15.04
CA GLN A 87 -15.17 7.71 13.73
C GLN A 87 -14.23 8.78 13.19
N THR A 88 -13.75 9.69 14.05
CA THR A 88 -12.75 10.70 13.68
C THR A 88 -11.43 10.04 13.24
N LEU A 89 -10.97 9.03 13.98
CA LEU A 89 -9.80 8.24 13.60
C LEU A 89 -10.02 7.53 12.25
N HIS A 90 -11.19 6.90 12.05
CA HIS A 90 -11.52 6.25 10.79
C HIS A 90 -11.49 7.23 9.61
N SER A 91 -12.13 8.38 9.74
CA SER A 91 -12.14 9.43 8.70
C SER A 91 -10.71 9.91 8.38
N SER A 92 -9.88 10.14 9.40
CA SER A 92 -8.48 10.51 9.21
C SER A 92 -7.70 9.45 8.43
N LEU A 93 -7.89 8.17 8.74
CA LEU A 93 -7.23 7.08 8.02
C LEU A 93 -7.69 6.97 6.56
N VAL A 94 -8.99 7.18 6.28
CA VAL A 94 -9.52 7.23 4.91
C VAL A 94 -8.84 8.35 4.12
N THR A 95 -8.79 9.57 4.68
CA THR A 95 -8.14 10.71 4.01
C THR A 95 -6.66 10.46 3.75
N LEU A 96 -5.94 9.89 4.72
CA LEU A 96 -4.52 9.55 4.55
C LEU A 96 -4.30 8.47 3.48
N SER A 97 -5.14 7.43 3.43
CA SER A 97 -5.05 6.39 2.39
C SER A 97 -5.27 7.00 0.99
N GLN A 98 -6.27 7.87 0.85
CA GLN A 98 -6.54 8.57 -0.42
C GLN A 98 -5.37 9.48 -0.85
N ALA A 99 -4.73 10.17 0.10
CA ALA A 99 -3.58 11.01 -0.18
C ALA A 99 -2.38 10.18 -0.69
N VAL A 100 -2.11 9.04 -0.05
CA VAL A 100 -1.05 8.10 -0.48
C VAL A 100 -1.34 7.55 -1.88
N ASN A 101 -2.56 7.10 -2.14
CA ASN A 101 -2.96 6.58 -3.45
C ASN A 101 -2.80 7.64 -4.55
N SER A 102 -3.22 8.88 -4.28
CA SER A 102 -3.08 9.99 -5.21
C SER A 102 -1.61 10.31 -5.51
N ALA A 103 -0.77 10.38 -4.47
CA ALA A 103 0.66 10.60 -4.62
C ALA A 103 1.36 9.44 -5.37
N GLY A 104 0.96 8.20 -5.11
CA GLY A 104 1.45 7.01 -5.82
C GLY A 104 1.14 7.07 -7.31
N ASN A 105 -0.10 7.40 -7.67
CA ASN A 105 -0.51 7.57 -9.06
C ASN A 105 0.27 8.69 -9.75
N ALA A 106 0.41 9.85 -9.10
CA ALA A 106 1.19 10.96 -9.63
C ALA A 106 2.65 10.56 -9.89
N LEU A 107 3.27 9.79 -8.99
CA LEU A 107 4.63 9.28 -9.15
C LEU A 107 4.75 8.30 -10.33
N ILE A 108 3.80 7.38 -10.48
CA ILE A 108 3.76 6.43 -11.60
C ILE A 108 3.65 7.19 -12.92
N THR A 109 2.72 8.13 -13.03
CA THR A 109 2.56 8.98 -14.22
C THR A 109 3.81 9.80 -14.51
N ALA A 110 4.43 10.41 -13.49
CA ALA A 110 5.67 11.17 -13.66
C ALA A 110 6.83 10.29 -14.16
N ARG A 111 6.96 9.05 -13.64
CA ARG A 111 7.96 8.08 -14.09
C ARG A 111 7.69 7.61 -15.52
N ALA A 112 6.42 7.38 -15.87
CA ALA A 112 6.02 7.02 -17.22
C ALA A 112 6.35 8.16 -18.21
N ASN A 113 6.00 9.41 -17.88
CA ASN A 113 6.31 10.57 -18.70
C ASN A 113 7.82 10.77 -18.88
N ARG A 114 8.59 10.64 -17.80
CA ARG A 114 10.06 10.68 -17.87
C ARG A 114 10.60 9.60 -18.80
N ASN A 115 10.14 8.36 -18.66
CA ASN A 115 10.60 7.27 -19.51
C ASN A 115 10.18 7.48 -20.97
N ASN A 116 9.00 8.05 -21.22
CA ASN A 116 8.56 8.39 -22.57
C ASN A 116 9.50 9.40 -23.24
N ILE A 117 9.83 10.49 -22.53
CA ILE A 117 10.75 11.52 -23.02
C ILE A 117 12.16 10.97 -23.25
N LEU A 118 12.68 10.19 -22.28
CA LEU A 118 14.07 9.77 -22.31
C LEU A 118 14.32 8.55 -23.20
N TYR A 119 13.37 7.61 -23.30
CA TYR A 119 13.62 6.28 -23.85
C TYR A 119 12.63 5.82 -24.92
N ASN A 120 11.34 6.16 -24.81
CA ASN A 120 10.33 5.54 -25.68
C ASN A 120 9.92 6.39 -26.90
N ASN A 121 10.20 7.69 -26.90
CA ASN A 121 9.93 8.58 -28.05
C ASN A 121 10.86 8.26 -29.24
N GLU A 122 10.48 8.61 -30.46
CA GLU A 122 11.32 8.46 -31.67
C GLU A 122 12.62 9.27 -31.53
N VAL A 123 12.50 10.52 -31.07
CA VAL A 123 13.65 11.36 -30.69
C VAL A 123 13.88 11.24 -29.20
N ASN A 124 14.59 10.18 -28.80
CA ASN A 124 14.95 9.92 -27.40
C ASN A 124 16.47 10.09 -27.17
N VAL A 125 16.90 9.99 -25.90
CA VAL A 125 18.32 10.22 -25.54
C VAL A 125 19.25 9.20 -26.21
N ILE A 126 18.76 7.99 -26.47
CA ILE A 126 19.55 6.91 -27.07
C ILE A 126 19.75 7.19 -28.55
N GLN A 127 18.69 7.59 -29.25
CA GLN A 127 18.75 7.97 -30.67
C GLN A 127 19.64 9.21 -30.85
N LEU A 128 19.41 10.25 -30.05
CA LEU A 128 20.23 11.47 -30.08
C LEU A 128 21.73 11.17 -29.94
N ILE A 129 22.08 10.23 -29.07
CA ILE A 129 23.49 9.86 -28.85
C ILE A 129 24.03 8.98 -29.96
N LYS A 130 23.21 8.11 -30.57
CA LYS A 130 23.57 7.40 -31.80
C LYS A 130 23.89 8.40 -32.90
N ASP A 131 23.06 9.44 -33.07
CA ASP A 131 23.24 10.47 -34.09
C ASP A 131 24.49 11.32 -33.84
N ILE A 132 24.71 11.79 -32.61
CA ILE A 132 25.93 12.52 -32.22
C ILE A 132 27.18 11.66 -32.48
N LYS A 133 27.15 10.38 -32.11
CA LYS A 133 28.26 9.46 -32.34
C LYS A 133 28.53 9.26 -33.84
N ALA A 134 27.49 9.17 -34.66
CA ALA A 134 27.62 9.07 -36.11
C ALA A 134 28.24 10.34 -36.71
N TYR A 135 27.78 11.51 -36.29
CA TYR A 135 28.33 12.80 -36.73
C TYR A 135 29.80 12.98 -36.33
N LEU A 136 30.17 12.67 -35.09
CA LEU A 136 31.57 12.77 -34.66
C LEU A 136 32.48 11.81 -35.43
N LYS A 137 31.98 10.65 -35.84
CA LYS A 137 32.73 9.73 -36.71
C LYS A 137 32.93 10.29 -38.12
N SER A 138 31.96 11.03 -38.68
CA SER A 138 32.12 11.62 -40.02
C SER A 138 33.17 12.73 -40.09
N LEU A 139 33.53 13.34 -38.95
CA LEU A 139 34.59 14.35 -38.88
C LEU A 139 36.02 13.77 -38.88
N GLY A 140 36.18 12.44 -38.87
CA GLY A 140 37.49 11.78 -38.89
C GLY A 140 38.36 12.12 -37.67
N ASP A 141 39.65 12.37 -37.89
CA ASP A 141 40.62 12.59 -36.82
C ASP A 141 40.30 13.81 -35.93
N ALA A 142 39.70 14.85 -36.50
CA ALA A 142 39.26 16.04 -35.76
C ALA A 142 38.14 15.72 -34.75
N GLY A 143 37.28 14.74 -35.05
CA GLY A 143 36.18 14.30 -34.18
C GLY A 143 36.57 13.27 -33.13
N LYS A 144 37.70 12.57 -33.31
CA LYS A 144 38.13 11.43 -32.49
C LYS A 144 38.27 11.73 -30.98
N PRO A 145 38.83 12.88 -30.54
CA PRO A 145 38.89 13.21 -29.12
C PRO A 145 37.50 13.31 -28.47
N TYR A 146 36.56 13.96 -29.17
CA TYR A 146 35.18 14.14 -28.70
C TYR A 146 34.38 12.84 -28.72
N TYR A 147 34.56 12.01 -29.74
CA TYR A 147 33.93 10.69 -29.81
C TYR A 147 34.34 9.81 -28.61
N ASN A 148 35.65 9.77 -28.30
CA ASN A 148 36.17 8.99 -27.17
C ASN A 148 35.65 9.50 -25.80
N ALA A 149 35.36 10.80 -25.67
CA ALA A 149 34.74 11.34 -24.47
C ALA A 149 33.29 10.87 -24.32
N ILE A 150 32.49 10.93 -25.41
CA ILE A 150 31.07 10.56 -25.38
C ILE A 150 30.86 9.05 -25.22
N VAL A 151 31.72 8.21 -25.78
CA VAL A 151 31.60 6.74 -25.65
C VAL A 151 31.68 6.28 -24.19
N LYS A 152 32.36 7.03 -23.32
CA LYS A 152 32.42 6.74 -21.88
C LYS A 152 31.07 6.95 -21.17
N LEU A 153 30.19 7.78 -21.72
CA LEU A 153 28.85 7.98 -21.20
C LEU A 153 27.95 6.81 -21.63
N GLN A 154 27.47 6.06 -20.64
CA GLN A 154 26.64 4.88 -20.89
C GLN A 154 25.16 5.23 -20.84
N PHE A 155 24.51 5.14 -21.99
CA PHE A 155 23.06 5.24 -22.12
C PHE A 155 22.55 3.85 -22.47
N LYS A 156 21.66 3.33 -21.62
CA LYS A 156 21.09 1.98 -21.76
C LYS A 156 19.59 2.10 -21.98
N GLU A 157 19.09 1.23 -22.84
CA GLU A 157 17.65 1.01 -22.97
C GLU A 157 17.12 0.47 -21.64
N THR A 158 15.99 1.02 -21.18
CA THR A 158 15.26 0.46 -20.06
C THR A 158 14.66 -0.88 -20.51
N LYS A 159 14.94 -1.95 -19.76
CA LYS A 159 14.29 -3.26 -19.93
C LYS A 159 12.79 -3.18 -19.69
#